data_AF-A0A2N1MYH9-F1
#
_entry.id   AF-A0A2N1MYH9-F1
#
_cell.length_a   1.000
_cell.length_b   1.000
_cell.length_c   1.000
_cell.angle_alpha   90.00
_cell.angle_beta   90.00
_cell.angle_gamma   90.00
#
_symmetry.space_group_name_H-M   'P 1'
#
loop_
_entity.id
_entity.type
_entity.pdbx_description
1 polymer ?
#
loop_
_entity_poly.entity_id
_entity_poly.type
_entity_poly.pdbx_seq_one_letter_code
_entity_poly.pdbx_strand_id
1 'polypeptide(L)'
;MSLFSANEPVLQAIVESLLPLKYHVPELSLVIDGTKLKESGQFGYSDIFILKEIGNNNVSLELKYISLVNLIKNQKNKFNANDLENLGKIIEKENEKDLLKRSYAYWLKEHEETKQTTIGEVLDNGVDQLKIYEYYFKRKND
;
A
#
# COMPACT_ATOMS: atom_id res chain seq x y z
N MET A 1 -12.22 -11.56 13.96
CA MET A 1 -11.60 -10.42 13.26
C MET A 1 -12.36 -10.18 11.97
N SER A 2 -12.97 -9.01 11.80
CA SER A 2 -13.78 -8.72 10.61
C SER A 2 -12.88 -8.22 9.47
N LEU A 3 -12.96 -8.84 8.29
CA LEU A 3 -12.30 -8.35 7.06
C LEU A 3 -12.73 -6.91 6.69
N PHE A 4 -13.87 -6.44 7.22
CA PHE A 4 -14.38 -5.09 6.97
C PHE A 4 -13.52 -3.97 7.54
N SER A 5 -12.79 -4.22 8.64
CA SER A 5 -11.97 -3.19 9.31
C SER A 5 -10.49 -3.26 8.96
N ALA A 6 -10.07 -4.26 8.16
CA ALA A 6 -8.68 -4.36 7.72
C ALA A 6 -8.34 -3.18 6.78
N ASN A 7 -7.15 -2.63 6.98
CA ASN A 7 -6.61 -1.47 6.28
C ASN A 7 -5.07 -1.59 6.20
N GLU A 8 -4.40 -0.59 5.62
CA GLU A 8 -2.93 -0.58 5.47
C GLU A 8 -2.18 -0.71 6.80
N PRO A 9 -2.54 0.01 7.90
CA PRO A 9 -1.92 -0.22 9.21
C PRO A 9 -2.02 -1.67 9.72
N VAL A 10 -3.15 -2.35 9.48
CA VAL A 10 -3.30 -3.77 9.85
C VAL A 10 -2.41 -4.65 8.98
N LEU A 11 -2.31 -4.39 7.67
CA LEU A 11 -1.40 -5.10 6.78
C LEU A 11 0.06 -4.92 7.22
N GLN A 12 0.44 -3.69 7.56
CA GLN A 12 1.79 -3.36 8.04
C GLN A 12 2.11 -4.12 9.32
N ALA A 13 1.23 -4.10 10.32
CA ALA A 13 1.42 -4.85 11.57
C ALA A 13 1.58 -6.36 11.34
N ILE A 14 0.87 -6.95 10.36
CA ILE A 14 1.03 -8.35 9.99
C ILE A 14 2.40 -8.58 9.35
N VAL A 15 2.82 -7.74 8.41
CA VAL A 15 4.14 -7.86 7.75
C VAL A 15 5.27 -7.69 8.76
N GLU A 16 5.22 -6.67 9.62
CA GLU A 16 6.17 -6.46 10.71
C GLU A 16 6.28 -7.67 11.64
N SER A 17 5.15 -8.32 11.97
CA SER A 17 5.15 -9.50 12.85
C SER A 17 5.86 -10.71 12.24
N LEU A 18 6.01 -10.75 10.91
CA LEU A 18 6.71 -11.80 10.18
C LEU A 18 8.20 -11.47 9.97
N LEU A 19 8.60 -10.21 10.16
CA LEU A 19 9.97 -9.76 10.03
C LEU A 19 10.68 -9.81 11.40
N PRO A 20 11.96 -10.20 11.48
CA PRO A 20 12.66 -10.13 12.75
C PRO A 20 12.84 -8.67 13.17
N LEU A 21 12.49 -8.37 14.44
CA LEU A 21 12.48 -7.02 15.02
C LEU A 21 13.81 -6.27 14.88
N LYS A 22 14.93 -6.99 14.79
CA LYS A 22 16.27 -6.38 14.69
C LYS A 22 16.51 -5.70 13.33
N TYR A 23 15.79 -6.10 12.28
CA TYR A 23 16.18 -5.78 10.91
C TYR A 23 15.22 -4.85 10.19
N HIS A 24 14.19 -4.31 10.85
CA HIS A 24 13.24 -3.41 10.20
C HIS A 24 13.00 -2.13 10.99
N VAL A 25 12.75 -1.06 10.25
CA VAL A 25 12.34 0.25 10.75
C VAL A 25 10.97 0.56 10.12
N PRO A 26 9.89 0.57 10.91
CA PRO A 26 8.59 1.00 10.42
C PRO A 26 8.58 2.51 10.18
N GLU A 27 7.82 2.95 9.18
CA GLU A 27 7.58 4.37 8.86
C GLU A 27 8.86 5.22 8.77
N LEU A 28 9.87 4.73 8.06
CA LEU A 28 11.14 5.44 7.93
C LEU A 28 10.94 6.79 7.23
N SER A 29 11.16 7.87 7.98
CA SER A 29 11.05 9.24 7.48
C SER A 29 12.25 9.64 6.63
N LEU A 30 11.96 10.14 5.43
CA LEU A 30 12.92 10.61 4.43
C LEU A 30 12.72 12.10 4.21
N VAL A 31 13.79 12.88 4.29
CA VAL A 31 13.75 14.29 3.89
C VAL A 31 13.75 14.36 2.36
N ILE A 32 12.57 14.61 1.80
CA ILE A 32 12.35 14.74 0.34
C ILE A 32 12.68 16.17 -0.09
N ASP A 33 12.33 17.16 0.72
CA ASP A 33 12.64 18.57 0.45
C ASP A 33 12.91 19.33 1.75
N GLY A 34 14.19 19.51 2.06
CA GLY A 34 14.63 20.21 3.27
C GLY A 34 14.28 21.70 3.30
N THR A 35 13.87 22.29 2.17
CA THR A 35 13.49 23.71 2.09
C THR A 35 12.02 23.96 2.41
N LYS A 36 11.18 22.92 2.34
CA LYS A 36 9.76 23.00 2.67
C LYS A 36 9.52 22.99 4.17
N LEU A 37 8.44 23.64 4.61
CA LEU A 37 7.99 23.55 6.01
C LEU A 37 7.59 22.10 6.34
N LYS A 38 7.76 21.71 7.62
CA LYS A 38 7.52 20.33 8.11
C LYS A 38 6.22 19.69 7.64
N GLU A 39 5.16 20.48 7.48
CA GLU A 39 3.81 20.00 7.14
C GLU A 39 3.46 20.16 5.64
N SER A 40 4.40 20.60 4.81
CA SER A 40 4.14 20.95 3.40
C SER A 40 4.79 19.98 2.39
N GLY A 41 5.05 18.74 2.80
CA GLY A 41 5.73 17.74 1.96
C GLY A 41 7.26 17.78 2.08
N GLN A 42 7.78 18.20 3.24
CA GLN A 42 9.20 18.11 3.59
C GLN A 42 9.66 16.64 3.70
N PHE A 43 8.77 15.76 4.18
CA PHE A 43 9.07 14.36 4.44
C PHE A 43 8.24 13.42 3.57
N GLY A 44 8.85 12.30 3.19
CA GLY A 44 8.20 11.07 2.73
C GLY A 44 8.41 9.97 3.74
N TYR A 45 7.58 8.94 3.72
CA TYR A 45 7.63 7.85 4.70
C TYR A 45 7.58 6.52 3.98
N SER A 46 8.64 5.71 4.11
CA SER A 46 8.63 4.32 3.65
C SER A 46 7.94 3.48 4.70
N ASP A 47 6.95 2.67 4.30
CA ASP A 47 6.14 1.89 5.24
C ASP A 47 7.01 0.95 6.10
N ILE A 48 7.87 0.15 5.46
CA ILE A 48 8.84 -0.69 6.16
C ILE A 48 10.19 -0.63 5.46
N PHE A 49 11.23 -0.27 6.21
CA PHE A 49 12.60 -0.29 5.72
C PHE A 49 13.41 -1.40 6.40
N ILE A 50 13.92 -2.34 5.60
CA ILE A 50 14.69 -3.50 6.06
C ILE A 50 16.19 -3.22 5.89
N LEU A 51 16.91 -3.34 6.99
CA LEU A 51 18.35 -3.12 7.09
C LEU A 51 19.15 -4.32 6.57
N LYS A 52 20.21 -4.02 5.81
CA LYS A 52 21.19 -4.97 5.33
C LYS A 52 22.09 -5.47 6.47
N GLU A 53 21.68 -6.51 7.20
CA GLU A 53 22.59 -7.27 8.09
C GLU A 53 22.91 -8.68 7.56
N ILE A 54 22.04 -9.30 6.75
CA ILE A 54 22.25 -10.68 6.21
C ILE A 54 22.35 -10.71 4.66
N GLY A 55 21.96 -9.62 3.97
CA GLY A 55 21.91 -9.55 2.50
C GLY A 55 22.91 -8.55 1.90
N ASN A 56 22.78 -8.32 0.59
CA ASN A 56 23.61 -7.36 -0.15
C ASN A 56 23.02 -5.95 -0.23
N ASN A 57 21.72 -5.76 0.04
CA ASN A 57 21.02 -4.49 -0.12
C ASN A 57 20.10 -4.21 1.05
N ASN A 58 19.86 -2.93 1.33
CA ASN A 58 18.68 -2.52 2.11
C ASN A 58 17.43 -2.70 1.22
N VAL A 59 16.29 -2.96 1.84
CA VAL A 59 15.02 -3.14 1.11
C VAL A 59 13.99 -2.17 1.67
N SER A 60 13.31 -1.44 0.80
CA SER A 60 12.13 -0.63 1.16
C SER A 60 10.90 -1.38 0.67
N LEU A 61 9.93 -1.56 1.57
CA LEU A 61 8.62 -2.10 1.26
C LEU A 61 7.61 -0.95 1.32
N GLU A 62 6.83 -0.82 0.25
CA GLU A 62 5.64 0.01 0.17
C GLU A 62 4.43 -0.93 0.08
N LEU A 63 3.51 -0.80 1.01
CA LEU A 63 2.37 -1.68 1.19
C LEU A 63 1.11 -0.98 0.69
N LYS A 64 0.36 -1.64 -0.19
CA LYS A 64 -0.97 -1.18 -0.61
C LYS A 64 -2.01 -2.24 -0.26
N TYR A 65 -3.05 -1.84 0.45
CA TYR A 65 -4.13 -2.76 0.84
C TYR A 65 -5.34 -2.60 -0.09
N ILE A 66 -5.69 -3.69 -0.78
CA ILE A 66 -6.89 -3.75 -1.62
C ILE A 66 -8.02 -4.46 -0.87
N SER A 67 -9.03 -3.70 -0.47
CA SER A 67 -10.20 -4.26 0.24
C SER A 67 -11.19 -4.94 -0.73
N LEU A 68 -11.57 -6.19 -0.45
CA LEU A 68 -12.63 -6.91 -1.18
C LEU A 68 -13.96 -6.16 -1.16
N VAL A 69 -14.27 -5.47 -0.05
CA VAL A 69 -15.47 -4.64 0.10
C VAL A 69 -15.48 -3.51 -0.92
N ASN A 70 -14.33 -2.89 -1.15
CA ASN A 70 -14.18 -1.78 -2.09
C ASN A 70 -14.10 -2.24 -3.55
N LEU A 71 -13.72 -3.50 -3.80
CA LEU A 71 -13.81 -4.12 -5.12
C LEU A 71 -15.25 -4.49 -5.51
N ILE A 72 -16.06 -4.98 -4.57
CA ILE A 72 -17.42 -5.43 -4.87
C ILE A 72 -18.43 -4.28 -4.95
N LYS A 73 -18.18 -3.15 -4.29
CA LYS A 73 -19.08 -1.98 -4.25
C LYS A 73 -19.50 -1.48 -5.64
N ASN A 74 -18.59 -1.50 -6.61
CA ASN A 74 -18.87 -1.06 -7.97
C ASN A 74 -19.70 -2.07 -8.79
N GLN A 75 -19.84 -3.29 -8.29
CA GLN A 75 -20.55 -4.38 -8.97
C GLN A 75 -21.93 -4.62 -8.34
N LYS A 76 -22.06 -4.39 -7.03
CA LYS A 76 -23.26 -4.74 -6.26
C LYS A 76 -23.47 -3.79 -5.08
N ASN A 77 -24.64 -3.15 -5.03
CA ASN A 77 -25.01 -2.22 -3.94
C ASN A 77 -25.23 -2.91 -2.57
N LYS A 78 -25.60 -4.19 -2.56
CA LYS A 78 -25.80 -4.98 -1.35
C LYS A 78 -25.10 -6.33 -1.50
N PHE A 79 -24.17 -6.63 -0.60
CA PHE A 79 -23.43 -7.89 -0.61
C PHE A 79 -23.34 -8.44 0.82
N ASN A 80 -23.13 -9.74 0.93
CA ASN A 80 -22.96 -10.45 2.20
C ASN A 80 -21.57 -11.13 2.28
N ALA A 81 -21.32 -11.85 3.37
CA ALA A 81 -20.04 -12.55 3.55
C ALA A 81 -19.77 -13.61 2.48
N ASN A 82 -20.80 -14.31 2.01
CA ASN A 82 -20.67 -15.34 0.97
C ASN A 82 -20.33 -14.71 -0.39
N ASP A 83 -20.86 -13.53 -0.70
CA ASP A 83 -20.48 -12.77 -1.89
C ASP A 83 -18.99 -12.40 -1.86
N LEU A 84 -18.47 -11.94 -0.70
CA LEU A 84 -17.06 -11.60 -0.54
C LEU A 84 -16.15 -12.83 -0.62
N GLU A 85 -16.57 -13.97 -0.05
CA GLU A 85 -15.84 -15.23 -0.13
C GLU A 85 -15.75 -15.71 -1.60
N ASN A 86 -16.86 -15.64 -2.33
CA ASN A 86 -16.88 -15.99 -3.75
C ASN A 86 -16.00 -15.05 -4.58
N LEU A 87 -16.02 -13.74 -4.29
CA LEU A 87 -15.14 -12.78 -4.94
C LEU A 87 -13.66 -13.12 -4.69
N GLY A 88 -13.30 -13.49 -3.46
CA GLY A 88 -11.95 -13.96 -3.12
C GLY A 88 -11.52 -15.15 -3.98
N LYS A 89 -12.37 -16.19 -4.06
CA LYS A 89 -12.12 -17.39 -4.90
C LYS A 89 -11.99 -17.08 -6.39
N ILE A 90 -12.67 -16.04 -6.89
CA ILE A 90 -12.55 -15.59 -8.28
C ILE A 90 -11.20 -14.90 -8.47
N ILE A 91 -10.86 -13.95 -7.60
CA ILE A 91 -9.59 -13.19 -7.65
C ILE A 91 -8.39 -14.13 -7.58
N GLU A 92 -8.41 -15.14 -6.71
CA GLU A 92 -7.35 -16.14 -6.58
C GLU A 92 -7.03 -16.89 -7.88
N LYS A 93 -8.00 -16.98 -8.81
CA LYS A 93 -7.87 -17.68 -10.09
C LYS A 93 -7.63 -16.74 -11.27
N GLU A 94 -7.71 -15.44 -11.07
CA GLU A 94 -7.50 -14.46 -12.13
C GLU A 94 -6.02 -14.28 -12.43
N ASN A 95 -5.72 -14.03 -13.71
CA ASN A 95 -4.38 -13.63 -14.09
C ASN A 95 -4.12 -12.17 -13.66
N GLU A 96 -2.84 -11.83 -13.49
CA GLU A 96 -2.40 -10.51 -13.06
C GLU A 96 -2.95 -9.38 -13.93
N LYS A 97 -2.94 -9.55 -15.27
CA LYS A 97 -3.39 -8.50 -16.20
C LYS A 97 -4.87 -8.15 -16.01
N ASP A 98 -5.71 -9.14 -15.73
CA ASP A 98 -7.13 -8.92 -15.48
C ASP A 98 -7.37 -8.41 -14.05
N LEU A 99 -6.59 -8.89 -13.07
CA LEU A 99 -6.62 -8.41 -11.70
C LEU A 99 -6.31 -6.92 -11.63
N LEU A 100 -5.23 -6.46 -12.26
CA LEU A 100 -4.82 -5.04 -12.26
C LEU A 100 -5.89 -4.13 -12.87
N LYS A 101 -6.70 -4.62 -13.81
CA LYS A 101 -7.78 -3.84 -14.45
C LYS A 101 -9.04 -3.73 -13.61
N ARG A 102 -9.16 -4.45 -12.48
CA ARG A 102 -10.36 -4.39 -11.66
C ARG A 102 -10.59 -2.98 -11.15
N SER A 103 -11.82 -2.51 -11.34
CA SER A 103 -12.30 -1.27 -10.76
C SER A 103 -12.31 -1.38 -9.24
N TYR A 104 -11.77 -0.35 -8.59
CA TYR A 104 -11.68 -0.22 -7.15
C TYR A 104 -12.29 1.12 -6.73
N ALA A 105 -13.21 1.10 -5.77
CA ALA A 105 -13.82 2.33 -5.25
C ALA A 105 -13.50 2.55 -3.78
N TYR A 106 -13.09 3.77 -3.45
CA TYR A 106 -12.75 4.16 -2.09
C TYR A 106 -13.39 5.50 -1.75
N TRP A 107 -13.69 5.68 -0.45
CA TRP A 107 -14.21 6.93 0.06
C TRP A 107 -13.07 7.90 0.31
N LEU A 108 -13.07 9.04 -0.38
CA LEU A 108 -12.11 10.11 -0.15
C LEU A 108 -12.71 11.13 0.82
N LYS A 109 -12.17 11.17 2.04
CA LYS A 109 -12.68 12.01 3.12
C LYS A 109 -12.62 13.51 2.80
N GLU A 110 -11.56 13.96 2.14
CA GLU A 110 -11.31 15.38 1.85
C GLU A 110 -12.37 16.02 0.94
N HIS A 111 -12.92 15.23 0.01
CA HIS A 111 -13.90 15.69 -0.96
C HIS A 111 -15.30 15.12 -0.71
N GLU A 112 -15.48 14.37 0.39
CA GLU A 112 -16.73 13.69 0.76
C GLU A 112 -17.38 12.91 -0.39
N GLU A 113 -16.55 12.27 -1.21
CA GLU A 113 -17.01 11.54 -2.40
C GLU A 113 -16.37 10.15 -2.53
N THR A 114 -17.07 9.26 -3.23
CA THR A 114 -16.48 7.98 -3.64
C THR A 114 -15.71 8.19 -4.94
N LYS A 115 -14.41 7.94 -4.91
CA LYS A 115 -13.59 7.90 -6.12
C LYS A 115 -13.45 6.48 -6.63
N GLN A 116 -13.31 6.37 -7.95
CA GLN A 116 -13.06 5.12 -8.65
C GLN A 116 -11.68 5.17 -9.29
N THR A 117 -10.96 4.06 -9.21
CA THR A 117 -9.63 3.83 -9.78
C THR A 117 -9.52 2.35 -10.19
N THR A 118 -8.33 1.86 -10.51
CA THR A 118 -8.05 0.44 -10.72
C THR A 118 -7.00 -0.08 -9.74
N ILE A 119 -6.92 -1.40 -9.55
CA ILE A 119 -5.84 -2.01 -8.76
C ILE A 119 -4.47 -1.64 -9.35
N GLY A 120 -4.36 -1.62 -10.68
CA GLY A 120 -3.16 -1.23 -11.40
C GLY A 120 -2.71 0.20 -11.07
N GLU A 121 -3.62 1.17 -11.11
CA GLU A 121 -3.30 2.55 -10.74
C GLU A 121 -2.85 2.68 -9.27
N VAL A 122 -3.47 1.93 -8.35
CA VAL A 122 -3.03 1.90 -6.94
C VAL A 122 -1.61 1.34 -6.81
N LEU A 123 -1.30 0.27 -7.55
CA LEU A 123 0.03 -0.32 -7.58
C LEU A 123 1.07 0.63 -8.20
N ASP A 124 0.75 1.23 -9.35
CA ASP A 124 1.63 2.15 -10.07
C ASP A 124 1.98 3.35 -9.19
N ASN A 125 1.00 3.90 -8.44
CA ASN A 125 1.25 4.97 -7.48
C ASN A 125 2.24 4.54 -6.38
N GLY A 126 2.11 3.31 -5.85
CA GLY A 126 3.07 2.76 -4.88
C GLY A 126 4.47 2.57 -5.47
N VAL A 127 4.55 2.12 -6.73
CA VAL A 127 5.82 1.98 -7.46
C VAL A 127 6.48 3.35 -7.67
N ASP A 128 5.72 4.37 -8.04
CA ASP A 128 6.24 5.72 -8.23
C ASP A 128 6.73 6.32 -6.91
N GLN A 129 6.04 6.05 -5.81
CA GLN A 129 6.48 6.42 -4.46
C GLN A 129 7.81 5.74 -4.10
N LEU A 130 7.98 4.45 -4.38
CA LEU A 130 9.25 3.75 -4.18
C LEU A 130 10.40 4.32 -5.03
N LYS A 131 10.15 4.69 -6.29
CA LYS A 131 11.18 5.32 -7.15
C LYS A 131 11.66 6.64 -6.57
N ILE A 132 10.76 7.43 -5.99
CA ILE A 132 11.11 8.66 -5.30
C ILE A 132 12.04 8.33 -4.13
N TYR A 133 11.69 7.36 -3.29
CA TYR A 133 12.52 6.99 -2.14
C TYR A 133 13.89 6.48 -2.54
N GLU A 134 13.96 5.62 -3.56
CA GLU A 134 15.22 5.11 -4.11
C GLU A 134 16.15 6.26 -4.56
N TYR A 135 15.59 7.27 -5.24
CA TYR A 135 16.34 8.46 -5.65
C TYR A 135 17.00 9.16 -4.45
N TYR A 136 16.26 9.36 -3.36
CA TYR A 136 16.80 10.02 -2.15
C TYR A 136 17.77 9.15 -1.35
N PHE A 137 17.57 7.82 -1.33
CA PHE A 137 18.51 6.90 -0.69
C PHE A 137 19.88 6.91 -1.40
N LYS A 138 19.91 7.01 -2.74
CA LYS A 138 21.16 7.06 -3.50
C LYS A 138 21.92 8.36 -3.30
N ARG A 139 21.23 9.50 -3.28
CA ARG A 139 21.85 10.84 -3.19
C ARG A 139 22.59 11.10 -1.86
N LYS A 140 22.28 10.37 -0.78
CA LYS A 140 23.00 10.47 0.49
C LYS A 140 24.32 9.68 0.53
N ASN A 141 24.63 8.88 -0.50
CA ASN A 141 25.84 8.06 -0.55
C ASN A 141 26.95 8.63 -1.46
N ASP A 142 26.74 9.81 -2.05
CA ASP A 142 27.74 10.59 -2.81
C ASP A 142 28.18 11.83 -2.01
#